data_AF-A0A8B8NDJ1-F1
#
_entry.id   AF-A0A8B8NDJ1-F1
#
_cell.length_a   1.000
_cell.length_b   1.000
_cell.length_c   1.000
_cell.angle_alpha   90.00
_cell.angle_beta   90.00
_cell.angle_gamma   90.00
#
_symmetry.space_group_name_H-M   'P 1'
#
loop_
_entity.id
_entity.type
_entity.pdbx_description
1 polymer ?
#
loop_
_entity_poly.entity_id
_entity_poly.type
_entity_poly.pdbx_seq_one_letter_code
_entity_poly.pdbx_strand_id
1 'polypeptide(L)'
;MWVLRDFSCCVFRKNAMKLLKVVEELTAASEEFDMQDTLMRCTLDSIFKVGFGVELNCLEGSSKERRAFMKAFDEANALTYWRYVDPSWERMH
;
A
#
# COMPACT_ATOMS: atom_id res chain seq x y z
N MET A 1 8.62 17.54 -14.55
CA MET A 1 9.08 17.17 -13.19
C MET A 1 8.20 17.73 -12.07
N TRP A 2 7.73 18.98 -12.16
CA TRP A 2 6.81 19.59 -11.17
C TRP A 2 5.38 19.02 -11.22
N VAL A 3 4.85 18.80 -12.42
CA VAL A 3 3.47 18.26 -12.59
C VAL A 3 3.26 16.91 -11.90
N LEU A 4 4.22 15.97 -12.03
CA LEU A 4 4.11 14.66 -11.36
C LEU A 4 4.19 14.81 -9.83
N ARG A 5 5.03 15.73 -9.34
CA ARG A 5 5.14 16.03 -7.91
C ARG A 5 3.82 16.57 -7.38
N ASP A 6 3.23 17.58 -8.03
CA ASP A 6 1.98 18.20 -7.60
C ASP A 6 0.82 17.20 -7.63
N PHE A 7 0.74 16.40 -8.71
CA PHE A 7 -0.23 15.31 -8.81
C PHE A 7 -0.07 14.29 -7.69
N SER A 8 1.17 13.84 -7.44
CA SER A 8 1.47 12.87 -6.39
C SER A 8 1.12 13.42 -5.01
N CYS A 9 1.45 14.68 -4.73
CA CYS A 9 1.09 15.35 -3.48
C CYS A 9 -0.43 15.40 -3.28
N CYS A 10 -1.20 15.70 -4.33
CA CYS A 10 -2.66 15.67 -4.27
C CYS A 10 -3.20 14.28 -3.97
N VAL A 11 -2.66 13.24 -4.63
CA VAL A 11 -3.03 11.85 -4.38
C VAL A 11 -2.70 11.42 -2.95
N PHE A 12 -1.47 11.68 -2.49
CA PHE A 12 -1.03 11.31 -1.15
C PHE A 12 -1.84 12.02 -0.06
N ARG A 13 -2.16 13.31 -0.22
CA ARG A 13 -3.05 14.03 0.72
C ARG A 13 -4.44 13.42 0.76
N LYS A 14 -5.02 13.08 -0.40
CA LYS A 14 -6.34 12.43 -0.47
C LYS A 14 -6.34 11.09 0.25
N ASN A 15 -5.33 10.24 0.01
CA ASN A 15 -5.24 8.94 0.67
C ASN A 15 -4.90 9.04 2.16
N ALA A 16 -4.12 10.04 2.59
CA ALA A 16 -3.89 10.32 4.00
C ALA A 16 -5.19 10.69 4.74
N MET A 17 -6.07 11.49 4.11
CA MET A 17 -7.40 11.78 4.66
C MET A 17 -8.28 10.52 4.76
N LYS A 18 -8.25 9.64 3.75
CA LYS A 18 -8.95 8.34 3.81
C LYS A 18 -8.43 7.46 4.94
N LEU A 19 -7.11 7.39 5.10
CA LEU A 19 -6.45 6.64 6.16
C LEU A 19 -6.86 7.16 7.54
N LEU A 20 -6.83 8.49 7.73
CA LEU A 20 -7.25 9.12 8.98
C LEU A 20 -8.68 8.73 9.33
N LYS A 21 -9.61 8.83 8.36
CA LYS A 21 -11.00 8.46 8.55
C LYS A 21 -11.16 6.99 8.99
N VAL A 22 -10.47 6.05 8.33
CA VAL A 22 -10.52 4.62 8.69
C VAL A 22 -9.97 4.40 10.12
N VAL A 23 -8.86 5.04 10.47
CA VAL A 23 -8.27 4.91 11.81
C VAL A 23 -9.19 5.53 12.88
N GLU A 24 -9.82 6.66 12.60
CA GLU A 24 -10.82 7.28 13.49
C GLU A 24 -12.02 6.35 13.71
N GLU A 25 -12.54 5.72 12.66
CA GLU A 25 -13.66 4.77 12.74
C GLU A 25 -13.29 3.54 13.58
N LEU A 26 -12.12 2.94 13.34
CA LEU A 26 -11.62 1.79 14.11
C LEU A 26 -11.40 2.15 15.59
N THR A 27 -10.83 3.33 15.84
CA THR A 27 -10.59 3.83 17.21
C THR A 27 -11.91 4.11 17.93
N ALA A 28 -12.89 4.72 17.26
CA ALA A 28 -14.22 4.98 17.81
C ALA A 28 -14.98 3.68 18.13
N ALA A 29 -14.78 2.64 17.31
CA ALA A 29 -15.32 1.31 17.55
C ALA A 29 -14.57 0.52 18.64
N SER A 30 -13.43 1.02 19.13
CA SER A 30 -12.49 0.28 19.98
C SER A 30 -12.07 -1.07 19.38
N GLU A 31 -11.99 -1.14 18.06
CA GLU A 31 -11.57 -2.33 17.34
C GLU A 31 -10.03 -2.36 17.21
N GLU A 32 -9.45 -3.52 17.52
CA GLU A 32 -8.05 -3.77 17.18
C GLU A 32 -7.91 -3.89 15.66
N PHE A 33 -6.85 -3.27 15.13
CA PHE A 33 -6.55 -3.33 13.71
C PHE A 33 -5.05 -3.50 13.46
N ASP A 34 -4.72 -4.14 12.36
CA ASP A 34 -3.35 -4.29 11.90
C ASP A 34 -2.90 -2.99 11.21
N MET A 35 -1.97 -2.28 11.86
CA MET A 35 -1.40 -1.04 11.34
C MET A 35 -0.57 -1.28 10.07
N GLN A 36 0.12 -2.42 9.96
CA GLN A 36 0.90 -2.76 8.78
C GLN A 36 -0.02 -3.02 7.58
N ASP A 37 -1.09 -3.81 7.75
CA ASP A 37 -2.10 -4.04 6.71
C ASP A 37 -2.72 -2.71 6.25
N THR A 38 -3.11 -1.87 7.21
CA THR A 38 -3.77 -0.59 6.93
C THR A 38 -2.86 0.37 6.15
N LEU A 39 -1.58 0.49 6.54
CA LEU A 39 -0.59 1.31 5.84
C LEU A 39 -0.27 0.73 4.45
N MET A 40 -0.22 -0.59 4.31
CA MET A 40 0.01 -1.25 3.03
C MET A 40 -1.14 -0.98 2.05
N ARG A 41 -2.40 -1.02 2.51
CA ARG A 41 -3.58 -0.66 1.72
C ARG A 41 -3.53 0.78 1.23
N CYS A 42 -3.17 1.73 2.12
CA CYS A 42 -2.99 3.13 1.77
C CYS A 42 -1.86 3.34 0.73
N THR A 43 -0.77 2.60 0.89
CA THR A 43 0.39 2.65 -0.02
C THR A 43 0.02 2.17 -1.41
N LEU A 44 -0.70 1.05 -1.51
CA LEU A 44 -1.16 0.52 -2.79
C LEU A 44 -2.13 1.48 -3.50
N ASP A 45 -3.10 2.05 -2.78
CA ASP A 45 -4.01 3.06 -3.35
C ASP A 45 -3.24 4.26 -3.92
N SER A 46 -2.18 4.67 -3.23
CA SER A 46 -1.35 5.80 -3.63
C SER A 46 -0.50 5.49 -4.87
N ILE A 47 0.24 4.38 -4.85
CA ILE A 47 1.13 4.00 -5.95
C ILE A 47 0.32 3.67 -7.19
N PHE A 48 -0.82 2.99 -7.07
CA PHE A 48 -1.64 2.66 -8.23
C PHE A 48 -2.28 3.89 -8.86
N LYS A 49 -2.71 4.86 -8.06
CA LYS A 49 -3.23 6.10 -8.59
C LYS A 49 -2.14 6.96 -9.23
N VAL A 50 -0.96 7.05 -8.62
CA VAL A 50 0.16 7.84 -9.16
C VAL A 50 0.78 7.19 -10.40
N GLY A 51 1.08 5.90 -10.34
CA GLY A 51 1.81 5.16 -11.39
C GLY A 51 0.94 4.65 -12.52
N PHE A 52 -0.31 4.28 -12.24
CA PHE A 52 -1.20 3.65 -13.23
C PHE A 52 -2.51 4.42 -13.46
N GLY A 53 -2.78 5.48 -12.70
CA GLY A 53 -4.03 6.25 -12.80
C GLY A 53 -5.27 5.54 -12.24
N VAL A 54 -5.10 4.34 -11.67
CA VAL A 54 -6.19 3.46 -11.22
C VAL A 54 -6.52 3.71 -9.75
N GLU A 55 -7.81 3.82 -9.43
CA GLU A 55 -8.28 3.83 -8.04
C GLU A 55 -8.62 2.40 -7.60
N LEU A 56 -7.77 1.81 -6.75
CA LEU A 56 -8.07 0.52 -6.17
C LEU A 56 -9.10 0.65 -5.05
N ASN A 57 -9.05 1.70 -4.22
CA ASN A 57 -9.89 1.90 -3.03
C ASN A 57 -9.69 0.83 -1.95
N CYS A 58 -8.45 0.37 -1.80
CA CYS A 58 -7.99 -0.58 -0.80
C CYS A 58 -8.40 -0.23 0.63
N LEU A 59 -8.42 1.05 1.00
CA LEU A 59 -8.80 1.48 2.35
C LEU A 59 -10.30 1.32 2.66
N GLU A 60 -11.18 1.56 1.70
CA GLU A 60 -12.64 1.66 1.93
C GLU A 60 -13.40 0.36 1.62
N GLY A 61 -12.71 -0.68 1.17
CA GLY A 61 -13.30 -2.00 0.93
C GLY A 61 -12.24 -3.10 0.96
N SER A 62 -12.62 -4.32 1.30
CA SER A 62 -11.69 -5.45 1.30
C SER A 62 -12.29 -6.61 0.52
N SER A 63 -11.97 -6.68 -0.78
CA SER A 63 -12.32 -7.85 -1.60
C SER A 63 -11.28 -8.97 -1.42
N LYS A 64 -11.69 -10.21 -1.71
CA LYS A 64 -10.78 -11.37 -1.60
C LYS A 64 -9.61 -11.25 -2.57
N GLU A 65 -9.87 -10.73 -3.76
CA GLU A 65 -8.88 -10.50 -4.84
C GLU A 65 -7.83 -9.49 -4.40
N ARG A 66 -8.26 -8.43 -3.70
CA ARG A 66 -7.36 -7.41 -3.18
C ARG A 66 -6.43 -7.94 -2.10
N ARG A 67 -6.95 -8.75 -1.17
CA ARG A 67 -6.12 -9.42 -0.15
C ARG A 67 -5.11 -10.36 -0.79
N ALA A 68 -5.52 -11.10 -1.83
CA ALA A 68 -4.62 -11.97 -2.57
C ALA A 68 -3.50 -11.17 -3.28
N PHE A 69 -3.85 -10.05 -3.91
CA PHE A 69 -2.87 -9.16 -4.54
C PHE A 69 -1.88 -8.58 -3.52
N MET A 70 -2.37 -8.11 -2.37
CA MET A 70 -1.51 -7.60 -1.29
C MET A 70 -0.52 -8.64 -0.79
N LYS A 71 -0.97 -9.87 -0.56
CA LYS A 71 -0.11 -10.98 -0.14
C LYS A 71 0.97 -11.28 -1.19
N ALA A 72 0.59 -11.34 -2.47
CA ALA A 72 1.55 -11.55 -3.55
C ALA A 72 2.55 -10.39 -3.68
N PHE A 73 2.11 -9.15 -3.46
CA PHE A 73 2.97 -7.97 -3.46
C PHE A 73 3.97 -7.99 -2.30
N ASP A 74 3.54 -8.37 -1.10
CA ASP A 74 4.40 -8.49 0.08
C ASP A 74 5.43 -9.62 -0.08
N GLU A 75 5.01 -10.78 -0.61
CA GLU A 75 5.91 -11.89 -0.97
C GLU A 75 6.96 -11.47 -2.00
N ALA A 76 6.55 -10.74 -3.05
CA ALA A 76 7.47 -10.21 -4.05
C ALA A 76 8.46 -9.19 -3.46
N ASN A 77 8.01 -8.34 -2.54
CA ASN A 77 8.88 -7.40 -1.83
C ASN A 77 9.88 -8.13 -0.93
N ALA A 78 9.45 -9.16 -0.20
CA ALA A 78 10.35 -9.98 0.63
C ALA A 78 11.42 -10.66 -0.22
N LEU A 79 11.04 -11.24 -1.37
CA LEU A 79 11.99 -11.83 -2.32
C LEU A 79 12.95 -10.80 -2.92
N THR A 80 12.44 -9.62 -3.25
CA THR A 80 13.26 -8.52 -3.79
C THR A 80 14.23 -8.01 -2.72
N TYR A 81 13.78 -7.90 -1.47
CA TYR A 81 14.61 -7.51 -0.33
C TYR A 81 15.78 -8.46 -0.11
N TRP A 82 15.57 -9.77 -0.26
CA TRP A 82 16.64 -10.78 -0.17
C TRP A 82 17.79 -10.52 -1.15
N ARG A 83 17.52 -9.97 -2.33
CA ARG A 83 18.57 -9.61 -3.30
C ARG A 83 19.50 -8.50 -2.81
N TYR A 84 19.02 -7.65 -1.90
CA TYR A 84 19.83 -6.57 -1.31
C TYR A 84 20.61 -7.06 -0.08
N VAL A 85 20.06 -8.01 0.68
CA VAL A 85 20.70 -8.54 1.89
C VAL A 85 21.73 -9.61 1.56
N ASP A 86 21.46 -10.44 0.55
CA ASP A 86 22.36 -11.50 0.10
C ASP A 86 22.89 -11.21 -1.32
N PRO A 87 24.12 -10.69 -1.45
CA PRO A 87 24.76 -10.48 -2.75
C PRO A 87 25.03 -11.78 -3.54
N SER A 88 24.96 -12.94 -2.89
CA SER A 88 25.18 -14.26 -3.52
C SER A 88 23.90 -14.90 -4.08
N TRP A 89 22.75 -14.21 -3.98
CA TRP A 89 21.43 -14.72 -4.39
C TRP A 89 21.38 -15.30 -5.82
N GLU A 90 22.15 -14.74 -6.76
CA GLU A 90 22.19 -15.21 -8.16
C GLU A 90 22.81 -16.61 -8.31
N ARG A 91 23.61 -17.05 -7.34
CA ARG A 91 24.32 -18.33 -7.40
C ARG A 91 23.58 -19.49 -6.74
N MET A 92 22.40 -19.23 -6.15
CA MET A 92 21.59 -20.24 -5.46
C MET A 92 20.59 -20.96 -6.37
N HIS A 93 20.51 -20.63 -7.65
CA HIS A 93 19.52 -21.15 -8.60
C HIS A 93 20.17 -21.76 -9.86
#